data_AF-A0A8T5LCD8-F1
#
_entry.id   AF-A0A8T5LCD8-F1
#
_cell.length_a   1.000
_cell.length_b   1.000
_cell.length_c   1.000
_cell.angle_alpha   90.00
_cell.angle_beta   90.00
_cell.angle_gamma   90.00
#
_symmetry.space_group_name_H-M   'P 1'
#
loop_
_entity.id
_entity.type
_entity.pdbx_description
1 polymer ?
#
loop_
_entity_poly.entity_id
_entity_poly.type
_entity_poly.pdbx_seq_one_letter_code
_entity_poly.pdbx_strand_id
1 'polypeptide(L)'
;MSDDSKPKIGRPTKLTPELTEEICGHIRDGNTDKDACTLCGITQATFIDWKHRGEAGEEPFSTFLEQLVEAQIRFKDYHIRNIKRHSKRSAQASQWLLERKFNQEFGQRQRLEVIEKLASWAESFDKV
;
A
#
# COMPACT_ATOMS: atom_id res chain seq x y z
N MET A 1 -45.33 25.91 -20.75
CA MET A 1 -45.08 25.73 -19.30
C MET A 1 -43.78 24.93 -19.21
N SER A 2 -42.65 25.63 -19.06
CA SER A 2 -41.33 25.01 -19.00
C SER A 2 -41.08 24.53 -17.59
N ASP A 3 -40.94 23.22 -17.43
CA ASP A 3 -40.60 22.55 -16.17
C ASP A 3 -39.08 22.66 -15.95
N ASP A 4 -38.65 23.73 -15.29
CA ASP A 4 -37.28 23.92 -14.80
C ASP A 4 -37.06 23.03 -13.56
N SER A 5 -36.82 21.75 -13.78
CA SER A 5 -36.32 20.86 -12.72
C SER A 5 -34.84 21.16 -12.43
N LYS A 6 -34.58 22.10 -11.51
CA LYS A 6 -33.22 22.34 -10.99
C LYS A 6 -32.66 21.04 -10.39
N PRO A 7 -31.42 20.65 -10.73
CA PRO A 7 -30.81 19.45 -10.15
C PRO A 7 -30.71 19.60 -8.63
N LYS A 8 -31.17 18.61 -7.88
CA LYS A 8 -30.96 18.51 -6.43
C LYS A 8 -29.47 18.33 -6.17
N ILE A 9 -28.77 19.44 -5.92
CA ILE A 9 -27.39 19.42 -5.46
C ILE A 9 -27.40 18.81 -4.05
N GLY A 10 -26.85 17.60 -3.92
CA GLY A 10 -26.64 16.95 -2.63
C GLY A 10 -25.75 17.79 -1.73
N ARG A 11 -25.70 17.47 -0.42
CA ARG A 11 -24.81 18.15 0.52
C ARG A 11 -23.37 18.15 -0.04
N PRO A 12 -22.69 19.32 -0.09
CA PRO A 12 -21.32 19.39 -0.57
C PRO A 12 -20.41 18.39 0.18
N THR A 13 -19.55 17.70 -0.56
CA THR A 13 -18.56 16.81 0.04
C THR A 13 -17.57 17.59 0.89
N LYS A 14 -17.01 16.95 1.93
CA LYS A 14 -15.89 17.52 2.71
C LYS A 14 -14.57 17.49 1.94
N LEU A 15 -14.49 16.72 0.85
CA LEU A 15 -13.27 16.57 0.06
C LEU A 15 -13.00 17.84 -0.74
N THR A 16 -12.06 18.65 -0.25
CA THR A 16 -11.53 19.81 -0.97
C THR A 16 -10.15 19.50 -1.56
N PRO A 17 -9.66 20.30 -2.52
CA PRO A 17 -8.28 20.19 -3.02
C PRO A 17 -7.23 20.30 -1.90
N GLU A 18 -7.45 21.18 -0.92
CA GLU A 18 -6.54 21.38 0.21
C GLU A 18 -6.50 20.14 1.10
N LEU A 19 -7.67 19.57 1.42
CA LEU A 19 -7.75 18.33 2.20
C LEU A 19 -7.14 17.15 1.45
N THR A 20 -7.29 17.11 0.12
CA THR A 20 -6.68 16.09 -0.74
C THR A 20 -5.16 16.14 -0.63
N GLU A 21 -4.57 17.34 -0.73
CA GLU A 21 -3.14 17.51 -0.65
C GLU A 21 -2.59 17.23 0.76
N GLU A 22 -3.33 17.61 1.81
CA GLU A 22 -2.97 17.28 3.20
C GLU A 22 -2.92 15.76 3.44
N ILE A 23 -3.98 15.05 3.03
CA ILE A 23 -4.04 13.58 3.08
C ILE A 23 -2.89 12.97 2.28
N CYS A 24 -2.71 13.40 1.02
CA CYS A 24 -1.66 12.87 0.16
C CYS A 24 -0.26 13.16 0.71
N GLY A 25 -0.07 14.29 1.40
CA GLY A 25 1.15 14.62 2.14
C GLY A 25 1.50 13.55 3.15
N HIS A 26 0.57 13.21 4.05
CA HIS A 26 0.80 12.16 5.03
C HIS A 26 1.09 10.79 4.41
N ILE A 27 0.45 10.46 3.30
CA ILE A 27 0.70 9.21 2.57
C ILE A 27 2.09 9.20 1.91
N ARG A 28 2.55 10.34 1.36
CA ARG A 28 3.92 10.48 0.85
C ARG A 28 4.97 10.33 1.95
N ASP A 29 4.63 10.69 3.18
CA ASP A 29 5.48 10.50 4.37
C ASP A 29 5.43 9.06 4.93
N GLY A 30 4.59 8.19 4.36
CA GLY A 30 4.52 6.77 4.72
C GLY A 30 3.49 6.42 5.79
N ASN A 31 2.59 7.35 6.14
CA ASN A 31 1.49 7.05 7.04
C ASN A 31 0.50 6.08 6.39
N THR A 32 -0.24 5.34 7.23
CA THR A 32 -1.35 4.51 6.75
C THR A 32 -2.55 5.38 6.36
N ASP A 33 -3.43 4.86 5.49
CA ASP A 33 -4.71 5.53 5.17
C ASP A 33 -5.47 5.95 6.44
N LYS A 34 -5.47 5.08 7.47
CA LYS A 34 -6.14 5.34 8.76
C LYS A 34 -5.50 6.48 9.55
N ASP A 35 -4.18 6.52 9.62
CA ASP A 35 -3.45 7.56 10.36
C ASP A 35 -3.58 8.91 9.64
N ALA A 36 -3.42 8.93 8.32
CA ALA A 36 -3.66 10.11 7.50
C ALA A 36 -5.09 10.65 7.68
N CYS A 37 -6.10 9.77 7.68
CA CYS A 37 -7.48 10.17 7.99
C CYS A 37 -7.61 10.82 9.37
N THR A 38 -7.00 10.20 10.38
CA THR A 38 -7.06 10.67 11.78
C THR A 38 -6.40 12.04 11.92
N LEU A 39 -5.24 12.24 11.28
CA LEU A 39 -4.51 13.50 11.27
C LEU A 39 -5.32 14.62 10.59
N CYS A 40 -6.00 14.32 9.48
CA CYS A 40 -6.84 15.26 8.75
C CYS A 40 -8.27 15.41 9.32
N GLY A 41 -8.60 14.76 10.44
CA GLY A 41 -9.92 14.87 11.08
C GLY A 41 -11.08 14.25 10.28
N ILE A 42 -10.81 13.27 9.41
CA ILE A 42 -11.83 12.51 8.69
C ILE A 42 -11.95 11.08 9.21
N THR A 43 -13.16 10.53 9.14
CA THR A 43 -13.36 9.13 9.53
C THR A 43 -12.86 8.19 8.43
N GLN A 44 -12.35 7.03 8.83
CA GLN A 44 -11.93 6.01 7.87
C GLN A 44 -13.09 5.57 6.94
N ALA A 45 -14.31 5.52 7.46
CA ALA A 45 -15.50 5.19 6.65
C ALA A 45 -15.72 6.20 5.51
N THR A 46 -15.58 7.50 5.80
CA THR A 46 -15.66 8.56 4.78
C THR A 46 -14.59 8.40 3.71
N PHE A 47 -13.36 8.08 4.10
CA PHE A 47 -12.27 7.89 3.16
C PHE A 47 -12.46 6.67 2.26
N ILE A 48 -12.98 5.56 2.81
CA ILE A 48 -13.31 4.36 2.04
C ILE A 48 -14.44 4.65 1.04
N ASP A 49 -15.50 5.37 1.47
CA ASP A 49 -16.58 5.82 0.56
C ASP A 49 -16.03 6.63 -0.62
N TRP A 50 -15.12 7.57 -0.34
CA TRP A 50 -14.45 8.36 -1.38
C TRP A 50 -13.65 7.49 -2.36
N LYS A 51 -12.92 6.49 -1.87
CA LYS A 51 -12.19 5.57 -2.76
C LYS A 51 -13.14 4.78 -3.67
N HIS A 52 -14.23 4.22 -3.13
CA HIS A 52 -15.20 3.49 -3.95
C HIS A 52 -15.87 4.38 -5.01
N ARG A 53 -16.19 5.63 -4.67
CA ARG A 53 -16.74 6.61 -5.62
C ARG A 53 -15.73 7.00 -6.69
N GLY A 54 -14.46 7.11 -6.32
CA GLY A 54 -13.36 7.32 -7.26
C GLY A 54 -13.17 6.15 -8.22
N GLU A 55 -13.24 4.91 -7.72
CA GLU A 55 -13.21 3.69 -8.55
C GLU A 55 -14.40 3.63 -9.52
N ALA A 56 -15.54 4.20 -9.15
CA ALA A 56 -16.71 4.37 -10.01
C ALA A 56 -16.62 5.56 -11.00
N GLY A 57 -15.53 6.34 -10.96
CA GLY A 57 -15.30 7.49 -11.84
C GLY A 57 -16.06 8.76 -11.45
N GLU A 58 -16.54 8.86 -10.22
CA GLU A 58 -17.26 10.05 -9.75
C GLU A 58 -16.29 11.17 -9.35
N GLU A 59 -16.43 12.37 -9.92
CA GLU A 59 -15.66 13.54 -9.50
C GLU A 59 -16.24 14.21 -8.24
N PRO A 60 -15.42 14.76 -7.33
CA PRO A 60 -13.95 14.89 -7.39
C PRO A 60 -13.16 13.65 -6.91
N PHE A 61 -13.84 12.54 -6.62
CA PHE A 61 -13.25 11.38 -5.94
C PHE A 61 -12.30 10.59 -6.83
N SER A 62 -12.54 10.55 -8.14
CA SER A 62 -11.64 9.93 -9.11
C SER A 62 -10.29 10.64 -9.12
N THR A 63 -10.30 11.97 -9.26
CA THR A 63 -9.09 12.81 -9.17
C THR A 63 -8.37 12.66 -7.83
N PHE A 64 -9.10 12.52 -6.72
CA PHE A 64 -8.52 12.23 -5.41
C PHE A 64 -7.84 10.85 -5.36
N LEU A 65 -8.49 9.81 -5.90
CA LEU A 65 -7.95 8.45 -5.91
C LEU A 65 -6.66 8.37 -6.73
N GLU A 66 -6.59 9.04 -7.87
CA GLU A 66 -5.37 9.14 -8.68
C GLU A 66 -4.21 9.76 -7.90
N GLN A 67 -4.45 10.89 -7.23
CA GLN A 67 -3.44 11.57 -6.39
C GLN A 67 -3.01 10.71 -5.20
N LEU A 68 -3.95 10.00 -4.58
CA LEU A 68 -3.68 9.08 -3.48
C LEU A 68 -2.76 7.93 -3.93
N VAL A 69 -3.04 7.32 -5.08
CA VAL A 69 -2.20 6.27 -5.66
C VAL A 69 -0.81 6.82 -5.99
N GLU A 70 -0.73 8.02 -6.60
CA GLU A 70 0.55 8.68 -6.86
C GLU A 70 1.35 8.88 -5.57
N ALA A 71 0.72 9.39 -4.51
CA ALA A 71 1.35 9.59 -3.21
C ALA A 71 1.98 8.30 -2.66
N GLN A 72 1.28 7.17 -2.75
CA GLN A 72 1.81 5.86 -2.35
C GLN A 72 3.00 5.43 -3.21
N ILE A 73 2.98 5.70 -4.52
CA ILE A 73 4.12 5.42 -5.40
C ILE A 73 5.32 6.30 -5.03
N ARG A 74 5.10 7.60 -4.73
CA ARG A 74 6.15 8.55 -4.36
C ARG A 74 6.89 8.11 -3.09
N PHE A 75 6.18 7.64 -2.07
CA PHE A 75 6.79 7.07 -0.86
C PHE A 75 7.71 5.87 -1.19
N LYS A 76 7.21 4.92 -1.99
CA LYS A 76 7.99 3.74 -2.42
C LYS A 76 9.22 4.14 -3.23
N ASP A 77 9.08 5.03 -4.20
CA ASP A 77 10.16 5.49 -5.05
C ASP A 77 11.23 6.27 -4.26
N TYR A 78 10.84 7.09 -3.28
CA TYR A 78 11.77 7.74 -2.37
C TYR A 78 12.68 6.72 -1.67
N HIS A 79 12.11 5.68 -1.08
CA HIS A 79 12.90 4.66 -0.38
C HIS A 79 13.71 3.76 -1.32
N ILE A 80 13.19 3.43 -2.50
CA ILE A 80 13.97 2.71 -3.53
C ILE A 80 15.20 3.54 -3.94
N ARG A 81 15.04 4.86 -4.15
CA ARG A 81 16.16 5.77 -4.44
C ARG A 81 17.14 5.85 -3.29
N ASN A 82 16.66 5.85 -2.05
CA ASN A 82 17.52 5.84 -0.88
C ASN A 82 18.37 4.56 -0.84
N ILE A 83 17.76 3.40 -1.06
CA ILE A 83 18.47 2.11 -1.12
C ILE A 83 19.50 2.10 -2.26
N LYS A 84 19.12 2.58 -3.46
CA LYS A 84 20.04 2.73 -4.61
C LYS A 84 21.19 3.69 -4.31
N ARG A 85 20.99 4.72 -3.49
CA ARG A 85 22.06 5.63 -3.07
C ARG A 85 23.01 4.93 -2.10
N HIS A 86 22.47 4.23 -1.10
CA HIS A 86 23.26 3.48 -0.12
C HIS A 86 24.03 2.32 -0.74
N SER A 87 23.49 1.71 -1.80
CA SER A 87 24.14 0.58 -2.47
C SER A 87 25.49 0.92 -3.12
N LYS A 88 25.76 2.21 -3.37
CA LYS A 88 27.10 2.68 -3.80
C LYS A 88 28.20 2.43 -2.75
N ARG A 89 27.83 2.23 -1.49
CA ARG A 89 28.76 2.07 -0.36
C ARG A 89 28.54 0.77 0.43
N SER A 90 27.47 0.03 0.15
CA SER A 90 27.13 -1.21 0.84
C SER A 90 26.57 -2.22 -0.15
N ALA A 91 27.30 -3.31 -0.36
CA ALA A 91 26.84 -4.43 -1.18
C ALA A 91 25.54 -5.05 -0.62
N GLN A 92 25.36 -5.04 0.71
CA GLN A 92 24.16 -5.55 1.37
C GLN A 92 22.89 -4.81 0.92
N ALA A 93 22.95 -3.50 0.63
CA ALA A 93 21.80 -2.76 0.14
C ALA A 93 21.39 -3.19 -1.29
N SER A 94 22.37 -3.50 -2.16
CA SER A 94 22.09 -4.11 -3.47
C SER A 94 21.49 -5.50 -3.32
N GLN A 95 22.09 -6.33 -2.46
CA GLN A 95 21.64 -7.69 -2.19
C GLN A 95 20.19 -7.71 -1.69
N TRP A 96 19.86 -6.89 -0.67
CA TRP A 96 18.51 -6.79 -0.12
C TRP A 96 17.47 -6.43 -1.20
N LEU A 97 17.80 -5.52 -2.11
CA LEU A 97 16.87 -5.12 -3.17
C LEU A 97 16.69 -6.23 -4.22
N LEU A 98 17.78 -6.90 -4.61
CA LEU A 98 17.75 -8.00 -5.58
C LEU A 98 17.00 -9.22 -5.03
N GLU A 99 17.25 -9.60 -3.77
CA GLU A 99 16.53 -10.69 -3.09
C GLU A 99 15.02 -10.47 -3.06
N ARG A 100 14.57 -9.22 -2.87
CA ARG A 100 13.12 -8.91 -2.81
C ARG A 100 12.48 -8.75 -4.18
N LYS A 101 13.19 -8.17 -5.16
CA LYS A 101 12.65 -7.93 -6.51
C LYS A 101 12.73 -9.17 -7.40
N PHE A 102 13.77 -9.98 -7.23
CA PHE A 102 14.10 -11.13 -8.07
C PHE A 102 14.34 -12.36 -7.19
N ASN A 103 13.40 -12.63 -6.27
CA ASN A 103 13.52 -13.68 -5.25
C ASN A 103 13.81 -15.08 -5.83
N GLN A 104 13.32 -15.40 -7.03
CA GLN A 104 13.61 -16.68 -7.69
C GLN A 104 15.09 -16.86 -8.06
N GLU A 105 15.78 -15.76 -8.41
CA GLU A 105 17.17 -15.75 -8.86
C GLU A 105 18.14 -15.48 -7.72
N PHE A 106 17.81 -14.53 -6.83
CA PHE A 106 18.70 -14.03 -5.79
C PHE A 106 18.29 -14.42 -4.38
N GLY A 107 17.09 -14.96 -4.18
CA GLY A 107 16.59 -15.35 -2.86
C GLY A 107 17.43 -16.44 -2.22
N GLN A 108 17.58 -16.37 -0.89
CA GLN A 108 18.31 -17.40 -0.16
C GLN A 108 17.56 -18.73 -0.21
N ARG A 109 18.20 -19.75 -0.79
CA ARG A 109 17.68 -21.11 -0.80
C ARG A 109 18.04 -21.78 0.52
N GLN A 110 17.04 -22.09 1.34
CA GLN A 110 17.24 -22.98 2.47
C GLN A 110 17.38 -24.42 1.94
N ARG A 111 18.52 -25.05 2.19
CA ARG A 111 18.65 -26.50 2.03
C ARG A 111 18.04 -27.14 3.28
N LEU A 112 16.85 -27.71 3.14
CA LEU A 112 16.27 -28.55 4.19
C LEU A 112 16.99 -29.90 4.16
N GLU A 113 17.83 -30.15 5.16
CA GLU A 113 18.33 -31.49 5.42
C GLU A 113 17.23 -32.25 6.18
N VAL A 114 16.55 -33.17 5.49
CA VAL A 114 15.66 -34.14 6.16
C VAL A 114 16.56 -35.16 6.83
N ILE A 115 16.93 -34.89 8.08
CA ILE A 115 17.66 -35.85 8.90
C ILE A 115 16.74 -37.05 9.14
N GLU A 116 17.25 -38.25 8.87
CA GLU A 116 16.63 -39.59 8.95
C GLU A 116 15.93 -39.94 10.29
N LYS A 117 15.91 -39.00 11.25
CA LYS A 117 15.18 -39.13 12.52
C LYS A 117 13.70 -39.46 12.35
N LEU A 118 13.06 -39.09 11.24
CA LEU A 118 11.66 -39.43 10.97
C LEU A 118 11.46 -40.94 10.68
N ALA A 119 12.44 -41.62 10.09
CA ALA A 119 12.39 -43.07 9.89
C ALA A 119 12.50 -43.81 11.24
N SER A 120 13.41 -43.37 12.11
CA SER A 120 13.56 -43.94 13.46
C SER A 120 12.35 -43.69 14.38
N TRP A 121 11.61 -42.61 14.15
CA TRP A 121 10.39 -42.28 14.91
C TRP A 121 9.18 -43.11 14.45
N ALA A 122 9.08 -43.45 13.16
CA ALA A 122 8.03 -44.30 12.63
C ALA A 122 8.20 -45.79 13.03
N GLU A 123 9.43 -46.31 13.03
CA GLU A 123 9.75 -47.68 13.48
C GLU A 123 9.46 -47.93 14.97
N SER A 124 9.35 -46.87 15.77
CA SER A 124 9.05 -46.95 17.21
C SER A 124 7.54 -47.07 17.51
N PHE A 125 6.65 -46.71 16.57
CA PHE A 125 5.20 -46.79 16.74
C PHE A 125 4.58 -48.10 16.22
N ASP A 126 5.26 -48.81 15.31
CA ASP A 126 4.80 -50.10 14.75
C ASP A 126 5.04 -51.31 15.69
N LYS A 127 5.55 -51.07 16.91
CA LYS A 127 5.84 -52.08 17.93
C LYS A 127 4.92 -52.02 19.16
N VAL A 128 3.73 -51.44 19.04
CA VAL A 128 2.68 -51.48 20.08
C VAL A 128 1.42 -52.17 19.56
#